data_AF-A0AAU3BKN0-F1
#
_entry.id   AF-A0AAU3BKN0-F1
#
_cell.length_a   1.000
_cell.length_b   1.000
_cell.length_c   1.000
_cell.angle_alpha   90.00
_cell.angle_beta   90.00
_cell.angle_gamma   90.00
#
_symmetry.space_group_name_H-M   'P 1'
#
loop_
_entity.id
_entity.type
_entity.pdbx_description
1 polymer ?
#
loop_
_entity_poly.entity_id
_entity_poly.type
_entity_poly.pdbx_seq_one_letter_code
_entity_poly.pdbx_strand_id
1 'polypeptide(L)'
;MKKRVILLVGGVLVVAVGLGAAVWWNWFRAPYALADSPEVDVTVRAERSEYPDVQETADDVDTLVRIYVQRLKDGDAKGIAQLAGPAYKEPGQASAEYVRAYGEAAGGHVEVTVLEGAVDYFNPVTVTYQETGQRQELLLVKDDGDWWIGLGDGDPAAGM
;
A
#
# COMPACT_ATOMS: atom_id res chain seq x y z
N MET A 1 -17.23 66.70 26.69
CA MET A 1 -15.80 67.08 26.63
C MET A 1 -14.97 65.85 26.23
N LYS A 2 -14.10 66.03 25.21
CA LYS A 2 -12.92 65.25 24.78
C LYS A 2 -13.01 63.72 24.51
N LYS A 3 -12.90 63.40 23.20
CA LYS A 3 -12.49 62.13 22.58
C LYS A 3 -11.02 61.80 22.86
N ARG A 4 -10.68 60.50 23.01
CA ARG A 4 -9.40 59.84 22.62
C ARG A 4 -9.72 58.36 22.32
N VAL A 5 -9.80 57.96 21.05
CA VAL A 5 -8.76 57.31 20.20
C VAL A 5 -8.49 55.85 20.57
N ILE A 6 -8.77 54.98 19.58
CA ILE A 6 -8.60 53.53 19.52
C ILE A 6 -7.14 53.18 19.21
N LEU A 7 -6.63 52.07 19.76
CA LEU A 7 -5.69 51.19 19.07
C LEU A 7 -5.73 49.77 19.68
N LEU A 8 -6.05 48.82 18.81
CA LEU A 8 -6.02 47.36 18.97
C LEU A 8 -4.60 46.85 19.23
N VAL A 9 -4.45 45.72 19.95
CA VAL A 9 -3.62 44.54 19.61
C VAL A 9 -3.71 43.50 20.75
N GLY A 10 -3.95 42.23 20.39
CA GLY A 10 -3.68 41.04 21.21
C GLY A 10 -4.95 40.29 21.64
N GLY A 11 -5.16 39.01 21.34
CA GLY A 11 -4.35 38.02 20.65
C GLY A 11 -5.24 36.83 20.27
N VAL A 12 -4.85 36.14 19.20
CA VAL A 12 -5.42 34.89 18.70
C VAL A 12 -5.01 33.74 19.63
N LEU A 13 -5.92 32.81 19.93
CA LEU A 13 -5.61 31.37 19.91
C LEU A 13 -6.88 30.50 20.02
N VAL A 14 -7.22 29.88 18.89
CA VAL A 14 -8.14 28.75 18.75
C VAL A 14 -7.44 27.51 19.30
N VAL A 15 -8.09 26.77 20.19
CA VAL A 15 -7.65 25.44 20.62
C VAL A 15 -8.84 24.49 20.47
N ALA A 16 -9.02 23.99 19.25
CA ALA A 16 -9.73 22.74 18.99
C ALA A 16 -8.66 21.63 19.05
N VAL A 17 -8.57 20.94 20.18
CA VAL A 17 -7.58 19.86 20.41
C VAL A 17 -8.31 18.55 20.67
N GLY A 18 -7.88 17.52 19.94
CA GLY A 18 -8.33 16.12 20.04
C GLY A 18 -9.53 15.88 19.14
N LEU A 19 -9.39 15.35 17.92
CA LEU A 19 -9.05 13.94 17.68
C LEU A 19 -8.46 13.70 16.26
N GLY A 20 -7.98 14.74 15.57
CA GLY A 20 -7.50 14.64 14.18
C GLY A 20 -5.99 14.51 13.99
N ALA A 21 -5.19 14.62 15.05
CA ALA A 21 -3.75 14.86 14.91
C ALA A 21 -2.86 13.60 14.91
N ALA A 22 -3.40 12.42 15.22
CA ALA A 22 -2.60 11.17 15.24
C ALA A 22 -2.61 10.42 13.89
N VAL A 23 -3.56 10.71 13.00
CA VAL A 23 -3.74 9.97 11.74
C VAL A 23 -2.88 10.52 10.58
N TRP A 24 -2.32 11.73 10.72
CA TRP A 24 -1.71 12.43 9.58
C TRP A 24 -0.19 12.28 9.43
N TRP A 25 0.54 11.75 10.42
CA TRP A 25 2.00 11.91 10.44
C TRP A 25 2.81 10.88 9.61
N ASN A 26 2.19 9.85 9.04
CA ASN A 26 2.92 8.76 8.35
C ASN A 26 2.53 8.53 6.87
N TRP A 27 1.76 9.44 6.26
CA TRP A 27 1.00 9.17 5.02
C TRP A 27 1.82 9.08 3.71
N PHE A 28 3.10 9.48 3.64
CA PHE A 28 3.84 9.42 2.37
C PHE A 28 5.32 9.07 2.56
N ARG A 29 5.63 7.79 2.84
CA ARG A 29 6.97 7.27 2.56
C ARG A 29 7.01 6.88 1.10
N ALA A 30 7.81 7.57 0.29
CA ALA A 30 8.23 7.01 -0.99
C ALA A 30 8.87 5.63 -0.69
N PRO A 31 8.53 4.56 -1.41
CA PRO A 31 7.84 4.52 -2.71
C PRO A 31 6.29 4.39 -2.70
N TYR A 32 5.63 4.40 -1.54
CA TYR A 32 4.21 4.05 -1.36
C TYR A 32 3.27 5.25 -1.21
N ALA A 33 3.47 6.33 -1.96
CA ALA A 33 2.47 7.39 -1.97
C ALA A 33 1.18 6.88 -2.65
N LEU A 34 0.05 6.89 -1.93
CA LEU A 34 -1.26 6.66 -2.53
C LEU A 34 -1.49 7.72 -3.61
N ALA A 35 -1.80 7.28 -4.83
CA ALA A 35 -2.06 8.18 -5.95
C ALA A 35 -3.43 8.86 -5.78
N ASP A 36 -3.70 9.92 -6.54
CA ASP A 36 -5.04 10.54 -6.68
C ASP A 36 -6.08 9.59 -7.35
N SER A 37 -5.74 8.30 -7.48
CA SER A 37 -6.51 7.19 -8.02
C SER A 37 -7.71 6.80 -7.14
N PRO A 38 -8.65 5.96 -7.64
CA PRO A 38 -9.87 5.60 -6.92
C PRO A 38 -9.63 5.01 -5.52
N GLU A 39 -10.55 5.28 -4.60
CA GLU A 39 -10.60 4.61 -3.30
C GLU A 39 -10.87 3.10 -3.50
N VAL A 40 -10.27 2.26 -2.65
CA VAL A 40 -10.38 0.80 -2.69
C VAL A 40 -10.88 0.26 -1.36
N ASP A 41 -11.72 -0.78 -1.43
CA ASP A 41 -12.20 -1.51 -0.26
C ASP A 41 -11.34 -2.77 -0.08
N VAL A 42 -10.34 -2.68 0.80
CA VAL A 42 -9.34 -3.73 1.03
C VAL A 42 -9.24 -4.04 2.51
N THR A 43 -9.35 -5.33 2.84
CA THR A 43 -9.02 -5.86 4.17
C THR A 43 -7.72 -6.66 4.08
N VAL A 44 -6.70 -6.24 4.83
CA VAL A 44 -5.43 -6.97 4.96
C VAL A 44 -5.42 -7.69 6.31
N ARG A 45 -5.04 -8.98 6.29
CA ARG A 45 -4.91 -9.82 7.49
C ARG A 45 -3.67 -10.67 7.39
N ALA A 46 -3.05 -10.97 8.52
CA ALA A 46 -2.08 -12.04 8.62
C ALA A 46 -2.78 -13.40 8.68
N GLU A 47 -2.18 -14.41 8.07
CA GLU A 47 -2.48 -15.80 8.38
C GLU A 47 -2.14 -16.06 9.85
N ARG A 48 -2.89 -16.97 10.46
CA ARG A 48 -2.57 -17.47 11.78
C ARG A 48 -1.29 -18.29 11.71
N SER A 49 -0.18 -17.70 12.13
CA SER A 49 1.12 -18.35 12.23
C SER A 49 1.48 -18.66 13.69
N GLU A 50 2.32 -19.68 13.88
CA GLU A 50 2.98 -19.97 15.17
C GLU A 50 4.18 -19.05 15.42
N TYR A 51 4.67 -18.36 14.38
CA TYR A 51 5.76 -17.41 14.45
C TYR A 51 5.22 -15.98 14.65
N PRO A 52 5.88 -15.16 15.50
CA PRO A 52 5.29 -13.90 15.96
C PRO A 52 5.15 -12.81 14.88
N ASP A 53 5.74 -13.00 13.69
CA ASP A 53 6.18 -11.86 12.86
C ASP A 53 5.29 -11.65 11.61
N VAL A 54 4.31 -12.52 11.36
CA VAL A 54 3.42 -12.41 10.18
C VAL A 54 2.44 -11.25 10.32
N GLN A 55 2.00 -10.94 11.55
CA GLN A 55 1.17 -9.76 11.80
C GLN A 55 1.96 -8.46 11.58
N GLU A 56 3.21 -8.41 12.04
CA GLU A 56 4.09 -7.26 11.78
C GLU A 56 4.31 -7.08 10.27
N THR A 57 4.55 -8.18 9.55
CA THR A 57 4.68 -8.12 8.09
C THR A 57 3.40 -7.62 7.42
N ALA A 58 2.22 -8.07 7.88
CA ALA A 58 0.94 -7.61 7.34
C ALA A 58 0.73 -6.10 7.55
N ASP A 59 1.15 -5.58 8.70
CA ASP A 59 1.11 -4.15 9.00
C ASP A 59 2.10 -3.36 8.12
N ASP A 60 3.31 -3.90 7.92
CA ASP A 60 4.34 -3.32 7.05
C ASP A 60 3.89 -3.22 5.58
N VAL A 61 3.21 -4.25 5.06
CA VAL A 61 2.85 -4.33 3.63
C VAL A 61 1.47 -3.77 3.30
N ASP A 62 0.65 -3.40 4.29
CA ASP A 62 -0.74 -2.95 4.09
C ASP A 62 -0.83 -1.82 3.06
N THR A 63 0.06 -0.82 3.16
CA THR A 63 0.05 0.32 2.24
C THR A 63 0.43 -0.09 0.81
N LEU A 64 1.45 -0.95 0.65
CA LEU A 64 1.87 -1.45 -0.66
C LEU A 64 0.72 -2.20 -1.36
N VAL A 65 0.05 -3.11 -0.65
CA VAL A 65 -1.03 -3.91 -1.25
C VAL A 65 -2.25 -3.05 -1.58
N ARG A 66 -2.59 -2.05 -0.75
CA ARG A 66 -3.66 -1.10 -1.08
C ARG A 66 -3.36 -0.32 -2.36
N ILE A 67 -2.14 0.16 -2.53
CA ILE A 67 -1.71 0.86 -3.75
C ILE A 67 -1.76 -0.08 -4.95
N TYR A 68 -1.33 -1.33 -4.78
CA TYR A 68 -1.43 -2.34 -5.83
C TYR A 68 -2.87 -2.53 -6.32
N VAL A 69 -3.82 -2.75 -5.40
CA VAL A 69 -5.25 -2.91 -5.73
C VAL A 69 -5.83 -1.63 -6.33
N GLN A 70 -5.42 -0.46 -5.82
CA GLN A 70 -5.81 0.83 -6.38
C GLN A 70 -5.37 0.98 -7.84
N ARG A 71 -4.12 0.65 -8.15
CA ARG A 71 -3.59 0.73 -9.51
C ARG A 71 -4.19 -0.34 -10.44
N LEU A 72 -4.55 -1.52 -9.92
CA LEU A 72 -5.35 -2.49 -10.67
C LEU A 72 -6.70 -1.92 -11.06
N LYS A 73 -7.44 -1.35 -10.10
CA LYS A 73 -8.76 -0.75 -10.31
C LYS A 73 -8.72 0.41 -11.30
N ASP A 74 -7.65 1.21 -11.27
CA ASP A 74 -7.42 2.33 -12.19
C ASP A 74 -6.91 1.90 -13.57
N GLY A 75 -6.54 0.63 -13.74
CA GLY A 75 -5.90 0.13 -14.95
C GLY A 75 -4.47 0.66 -15.17
N ASP A 76 -3.82 1.14 -14.12
CA ASP A 76 -2.48 1.75 -14.16
C ASP A 76 -1.36 0.69 -14.16
N ALA A 77 -1.22 0.01 -15.30
CA ALA A 77 -0.16 -0.98 -15.50
C ALA A 77 1.26 -0.39 -15.32
N LYS A 78 1.45 0.89 -15.68
CA LYS A 78 2.75 1.55 -15.52
C LYS A 78 3.06 1.80 -14.04
N GLY A 79 2.08 2.21 -13.25
CA GLY A 79 2.23 2.32 -11.81
C GLY A 79 2.47 0.96 -11.17
N ILE A 80 1.76 -0.10 -11.55
CA ILE A 80 2.04 -1.44 -11.00
C ILE A 80 3.49 -1.85 -11.28
N ALA A 81 4.00 -1.58 -12.47
CA ALA A 81 5.40 -1.86 -12.83
C ALA A 81 6.42 -1.13 -11.94
N GLN A 82 6.06 0.03 -11.37
CA GLN A 82 6.91 0.79 -10.45
C GLN A 82 6.92 0.24 -9.02
N LEU A 83 6.00 -0.68 -8.69
CA LEU A 83 6.00 -1.40 -7.41
C LEU A 83 6.90 -2.64 -7.45
N ALA A 84 7.43 -3.00 -8.63
CA ALA A 84 8.30 -4.14 -8.78
C ALA A 84 9.66 -3.91 -8.10
N GLY A 85 10.21 -4.95 -7.48
CA GLY A 85 11.51 -4.86 -6.81
C GLY A 85 12.65 -4.58 -7.80
N PRO A 86 13.75 -3.94 -7.35
CA PRO A 86 14.84 -3.51 -8.23
C PRO A 86 15.58 -4.67 -8.92
N ALA A 87 15.52 -5.87 -8.35
CA ALA A 87 16.07 -7.09 -8.95
C ALA A 87 15.26 -7.62 -10.14
N TYR A 88 14.02 -7.16 -10.33
CA TYR A 88 13.14 -7.59 -11.40
C TYR A 88 13.28 -6.74 -12.65
N LYS A 89 13.29 -7.41 -13.80
CA LYS A 89 13.41 -6.82 -15.13
C LYS A 89 12.08 -6.90 -15.85
N GLU A 90 11.87 -5.93 -16.72
CA GLU A 90 10.73 -5.87 -17.64
C GLU A 90 9.34 -6.09 -16.97
N PRO A 91 9.06 -5.45 -15.80
CA PRO A 91 7.79 -5.66 -15.08
C PRO A 91 6.55 -5.22 -15.87
N GLY A 92 6.73 -4.47 -16.97
CA GLY A 92 5.65 -3.88 -17.77
C GLY A 92 4.71 -4.91 -18.40
N GLN A 93 5.23 -6.03 -18.92
CA GLN A 93 4.37 -7.05 -19.52
C GLN A 93 3.48 -7.71 -18.46
N ALA A 94 4.09 -8.20 -17.38
CA ALA A 94 3.35 -8.83 -16.28
C ALA A 94 2.34 -7.86 -15.63
N SER A 95 2.69 -6.57 -15.50
CA SER A 95 1.77 -5.55 -14.99
C SER A 95 0.53 -5.37 -15.87
N ALA A 96 0.72 -5.34 -17.19
CA ALA A 96 -0.41 -5.23 -18.14
C ALA A 96 -1.29 -6.49 -18.13
N GLU A 97 -0.69 -7.67 -17.92
CA GLU A 97 -1.42 -8.92 -17.74
C GLU A 97 -2.25 -8.91 -16.45
N TYR A 98 -1.68 -8.42 -15.34
CA TYR A 98 -2.39 -8.29 -14.06
C TYR A 98 -3.57 -7.32 -14.14
N VAL A 99 -3.40 -6.15 -14.76
CA VAL A 99 -4.52 -5.21 -15.00
C VAL A 99 -5.63 -5.88 -15.78
N ARG A 100 -5.30 -6.61 -16.85
CA ARG A 100 -6.30 -7.31 -17.67
C ARG A 100 -7.03 -8.41 -16.91
N ALA A 101 -6.31 -9.15 -16.07
CA ALA A 101 -6.84 -10.30 -15.36
C ALA A 101 -7.68 -9.91 -14.12
N TYR A 102 -7.31 -8.82 -13.44
CA TYR A 102 -7.82 -8.50 -12.11
C TYR A 102 -8.35 -7.07 -11.94
N GLY A 103 -8.17 -6.18 -12.92
CA GLY A 103 -8.54 -4.76 -12.78
C GLY A 103 -10.03 -4.54 -12.54
N GLU A 104 -10.91 -5.29 -13.24
CA GLU A 104 -12.35 -5.24 -13.01
C GLU A 104 -12.72 -5.76 -11.61
N ALA A 105 -12.11 -6.89 -11.21
CA ALA A 105 -12.36 -7.53 -9.92
C ALA A 105 -11.89 -6.68 -8.72
N ALA A 106 -10.84 -5.87 -8.91
CA ALA A 106 -10.35 -4.89 -7.94
C ALA A 106 -11.35 -3.74 -7.65
N GLY A 107 -12.43 -3.64 -8.42
CA GLY A 107 -13.52 -2.69 -8.16
C GLY A 107 -14.35 -3.00 -6.91
N GLY A 108 -14.41 -4.27 -6.52
CA GLY A 108 -15.17 -4.77 -5.37
C GLY A 108 -14.35 -4.92 -4.08
N HIS A 109 -14.91 -5.63 -3.10
CA HIS A 109 -14.19 -5.96 -1.86
C HIS A 109 -13.04 -6.94 -2.12
N VAL A 110 -11.84 -6.59 -1.65
CA VAL A 110 -10.65 -7.43 -1.77
C VAL A 110 -10.17 -7.84 -0.38
N GLU A 111 -10.04 -9.15 -0.16
CA GLU A 111 -9.39 -9.70 1.02
C GLU A 111 -7.95 -10.09 0.68
N VAL A 112 -7.01 -9.66 1.51
CA VAL A 112 -5.60 -9.95 1.37
C VAL A 112 -5.15 -10.72 2.60
N THR A 113 -4.60 -11.91 2.38
CA THR A 113 -4.00 -12.73 3.43
C THR A 113 -2.50 -12.77 3.23
N VAL A 114 -1.77 -12.20 4.19
CA VAL A 114 -0.30 -12.28 4.25
C VAL A 114 0.08 -13.60 4.89
N LEU A 115 0.79 -14.42 4.14
CA LEU A 115 1.21 -15.74 4.56
C LEU A 115 2.60 -15.66 5.21
N GLU A 116 2.91 -16.68 5.99
CA GLU A 116 4.24 -16.83 6.56
C GLU A 116 5.30 -17.00 5.45
N GLY A 117 6.33 -16.17 5.52
CA GLY A 117 7.50 -16.26 4.66
C GLY A 117 8.41 -17.40 5.07
N ALA A 118 9.04 -18.08 4.10
CA ALA A 118 10.10 -19.05 4.41
C ALA A 118 11.38 -18.38 4.95
N VAL A 119 11.52 -17.08 4.70
CA VAL A 119 12.62 -16.18 5.08
C VAL A 119 12.05 -14.79 5.34
N ASP A 120 12.76 -13.96 6.10
CA ASP A 120 12.31 -12.63 6.57
C ASP A 120 12.21 -11.56 5.48
N TYR A 121 12.74 -11.83 4.29
CA TYR A 121 12.69 -10.95 3.13
C TYR A 121 11.74 -11.42 2.02
N PHE A 122 11.07 -12.58 2.14
CA PHE A 122 10.07 -13.06 1.17
C PHE A 122 8.77 -13.43 1.85
N ASN A 123 7.68 -12.78 1.46
CA ASN A 123 6.36 -13.10 1.97
C ASN A 123 5.36 -13.36 0.84
N PRO A 124 4.79 -14.57 0.76
CA PRO A 124 3.68 -14.82 -0.13
C PRO A 124 2.40 -14.16 0.39
N VAL A 125 1.58 -13.69 -0.52
CA VAL A 125 0.31 -13.03 -0.22
C VAL A 125 -0.76 -13.55 -1.16
N THR A 126 -1.88 -13.98 -0.59
CA THR A 126 -3.07 -14.35 -1.37
C THR A 126 -4.03 -13.17 -1.42
N VAL A 127 -4.34 -12.70 -2.62
CA VAL A 127 -5.35 -11.67 -2.89
C VAL A 127 -6.61 -12.34 -3.41
N THR A 128 -7.72 -12.19 -2.68
CA THR A 128 -9.04 -12.75 -3.02
C THR A 128 -10.01 -11.63 -3.37
N TYR A 129 -10.48 -11.64 -4.60
CA TYR A 129 -11.48 -10.70 -5.11
C TYR A 129 -12.88 -11.26 -4.85
N GLN A 130 -13.56 -10.79 -3.81
CA GLN A 130 -14.75 -11.47 -3.28
C GLN A 130 -15.92 -11.51 -4.27
N GLU A 131 -16.10 -10.47 -5.08
CA GLU A 131 -17.22 -10.39 -6.03
C GLU A 131 -17.09 -11.39 -7.17
N THR A 132 -15.87 -11.64 -7.65
CA THR A 132 -15.62 -12.57 -8.76
C THR A 132 -15.20 -13.96 -8.29
N GLY A 133 -14.78 -14.10 -7.03
CA GLY A 133 -14.16 -15.30 -6.48
C GLY A 133 -12.76 -15.59 -7.03
N GLN A 134 -12.20 -14.68 -7.83
CA GLN A 134 -10.84 -14.84 -8.35
C GLN A 134 -9.81 -14.76 -7.21
N ARG A 135 -8.72 -15.50 -7.39
CA ARG A 135 -7.57 -15.48 -6.50
C ARG A 135 -6.30 -15.15 -7.28
N GLN A 136 -5.40 -14.48 -6.61
CA GLN A 136 -4.08 -14.15 -7.11
C GLN A 136 -3.06 -14.38 -6.01
N GLU A 137 -2.00 -15.09 -6.34
CA GLU A 137 -0.83 -15.20 -5.47
C GLU A 137 0.19 -14.14 -5.88
N LEU A 138 0.65 -13.37 -4.91
CA LEU A 138 1.73 -12.41 -5.04
C LEU A 138 2.91 -12.86 -4.18
N LEU A 139 4.11 -12.58 -4.66
CA LEU A 139 5.30 -12.62 -3.83
C LEU A 139 5.68 -11.18 -3.47
N LEU A 140 5.88 -10.91 -2.19
CA LEU A 140 6.46 -9.67 -1.71
C LEU A 140 7.93 -9.90 -1.34
N VAL A 141 8.78 -8.94 -1.68
CA VAL A 141 10.23 -9.00 -1.49
C VAL A 141 10.69 -7.78 -0.70
N LYS A 142 11.44 -7.98 0.38
CA LYS A 142 12.06 -6.91 1.15
C LYS A 142 13.46 -6.64 0.60
N ASP A 143 13.75 -5.40 0.25
CA ASP A 143 15.05 -4.95 -0.24
C ASP A 143 15.35 -3.55 0.31
N ASP A 144 16.53 -3.36 0.89
CA ASP A 144 16.98 -2.13 1.60
C ASP A 144 15.96 -1.57 2.61
N GLY A 145 15.21 -2.46 3.27
CA GLY A 145 14.20 -2.10 4.28
C GLY A 145 12.81 -1.77 3.72
N ASP A 146 12.66 -1.72 2.39
CA ASP A 146 11.39 -1.48 1.69
C ASP A 146 10.82 -2.79 1.12
N TRP A 147 9.49 -2.92 1.10
CA TRP A 147 8.77 -4.02 0.47
C TRP A 147 8.41 -3.74 -0.99
N TRP A 148 8.54 -4.75 -1.84
CA TRP A 148 8.29 -4.66 -3.27
C TRP A 148 7.47 -5.85 -3.76
N ILE A 149 6.84 -5.72 -4.92
CA ILE A 149 6.18 -6.85 -5.57
C ILE A 149 7.21 -7.60 -6.41
N GLY A 150 7.26 -8.93 -6.24
CA GLY A 150 7.97 -9.80 -7.14
C GLY A 150 7.24 -9.91 -8.47
N LEU A 151 7.60 -9.06 -9.43
CA LEU A 151 6.87 -8.91 -10.70
C LEU A 151 7.82 -8.74 -11.89
N GLY A 152 7.68 -9.61 -12.90
CA GLY A 152 8.54 -9.63 -14.08
C GLY A 152 9.60 -10.71 -14.01
N ASP A 153 10.62 -10.60 -14.85
CA ASP A 153 11.70 -11.58 -14.93
C ASP A 153 12.80 -11.22 -13.92
N GLY A 154 13.13 -12.15 -13.03
CA GLY A 154 14.18 -11.92 -12.06
C GLY A 154 14.31 -13.06 -11.07
N ASP A 155 15.50 -13.19 -10.52
CA ASP A 155 15.71 -13.96 -9.30
C ASP A 155 15.84 -12.95 -8.17
N PRO A 156 14.85 -12.86 -7.26
CA PRO A 156 14.93 -11.94 -6.13
C PRO A 156 16.09 -12.27 -5.19
N ALA A 157 16.70 -13.46 -5.28
CA ALA A 157 17.91 -13.81 -4.54
C ALA A 157 19.22 -13.32 -5.20
N ALA A 158 19.19 -12.84 -6.44
CA ALA A 158 20.41 -12.46 -7.17
C ALA A 158 20.99 -11.09 -6.75
N GLY A 159 20.25 -10.31 -5.95
CA GLY A 159 20.66 -8.99 -5.47
C GLY A 159 21.00 -8.91 -3.99
N MET A 160 20.87 -10.01 -3.24
CA MET A 160 21.07 -10.09 -1.79
C MET A 160 22.40 -10.73 -1.39
#